data_AF-H2E8U2-F1
#
_entry.id   AF-H2E8U2-F1
#
_cell.length_a   1.000
_cell.length_b   1.000
_cell.length_c   1.000
_cell.angle_alpha   90.00
_cell.angle_beta   90.00
_cell.angle_gamma   90.00
#
_symmetry.space_group_name_H-M   'P 1'
#
loop_
_entity.id
_entity.type
_entity.pdbx_description
1 polymer ?
#
loop_
_entity_poly.entity_id
_entity_poly.type
_entity_poly.pdbx_seq_one_letter_code
_entity_poly.pdbx_strand_id
1 'polypeptide(L)'
;MRNDGGFLLWWDGLRSEMQPIHDSQGVFAVLEKEVRRLGFDYYAYGVRHTIPFTRPKTEVHGTYPKAWLERYQMQNYGAVDPAILNGLRSSEMVVWSDSLFDQSRMLWNEARDWGLCVGATLPIRAPNNLLSVLSVARDQQNISSFEREEIRLRLRCMIELLTQKLTDLEHPMLMSNPVCLSHREREILQWTADGKSSGEIAIILSISESTVNFHHKNIQKKFDAPNKTLAAAYAAALGLI
;
A
#
# COMPACT_ATOMS: atom_id res chain seq x y z
N MET A 1 -1.91 -21.72 -31.08
CA MET A 1 -2.72 -20.67 -30.41
C MET A 1 -3.68 -21.38 -29.49
N ARG A 2 -3.35 -21.51 -28.19
CA ARG A 2 -4.26 -22.13 -27.22
C ARG A 2 -5.41 -21.15 -26.97
N ASN A 3 -6.61 -21.69 -27.06
CA ASN A 3 -7.88 -20.99 -26.90
C ASN A 3 -8.13 -20.79 -25.40
N ASP A 4 -7.33 -19.94 -24.76
CA ASP A 4 -7.57 -19.50 -23.40
C ASP A 4 -8.66 -18.43 -23.51
N GLY A 5 -9.85 -18.69 -22.97
CA GLY A 5 -10.95 -17.72 -22.94
C GLY A 5 -10.41 -16.36 -22.52
N GLY A 6 -10.45 -15.39 -23.44
CA GLY A 6 -9.61 -14.20 -23.40
C GLY A 6 -9.67 -13.40 -22.09
N PHE A 7 -8.79 -12.41 -21.94
CA PHE A 7 -8.60 -11.61 -20.72
C PHE A 7 -9.90 -11.20 -20.00
N LEU A 8 -10.93 -10.78 -20.73
CA LEU A 8 -12.22 -10.40 -20.14
C LEU A 8 -12.97 -11.58 -19.50
N LEU A 9 -12.96 -12.76 -20.12
CA LEU A 9 -13.56 -13.97 -19.56
C LEU A 9 -12.84 -14.42 -18.29
N TRP A 10 -11.50 -14.34 -18.30
CA TRP A 10 -10.71 -14.57 -17.09
C TRP A 10 -11.10 -13.60 -15.97
N TRP A 11 -11.23 -12.31 -16.29
CA TRP A 11 -11.57 -11.28 -15.32
C TRP A 11 -12.98 -11.44 -14.74
N ASP A 12 -13.97 -11.76 -15.58
CA ASP A 12 -15.32 -12.09 -15.15
C ASP A 12 -15.35 -13.32 -14.25
N GLY A 13 -14.59 -14.35 -14.59
CA GLY A 13 -14.43 -15.56 -13.79
C GLY A 13 -13.83 -15.26 -12.41
N LEU A 14 -12.74 -14.51 -12.36
CA LEU A 14 -12.07 -14.13 -11.11
C LEU A 14 -13.01 -13.36 -10.17
N ARG A 15 -13.73 -12.36 -10.70
CA ARG A 15 -14.70 -11.60 -9.89
C ARG A 15 -15.84 -12.47 -9.38
N SER A 16 -16.38 -13.35 -10.23
CA SER A 16 -17.46 -14.26 -9.84
C SER A 16 -16.99 -15.23 -8.75
N GLU A 17 -15.76 -15.73 -8.82
CA GLU A 17 -15.16 -16.61 -7.81
C GLU A 17 -14.92 -15.87 -6.47
N MET A 18 -14.45 -14.62 -6.51
CA MET A 18 -14.23 -13.82 -5.28
C MET A 18 -15.51 -13.22 -4.68
N GLN A 19 -16.59 -13.05 -5.44
CA GLN A 19 -17.81 -12.39 -4.98
C GLN A 19 -18.41 -13.02 -3.69
N PRO A 20 -18.63 -14.34 -3.59
CA PRO A 20 -19.27 -14.96 -2.42
C PRO A 20 -18.35 -15.09 -1.19
N ILE A 21 -17.09 -14.65 -1.28
CA ILE A 21 -16.12 -14.77 -0.18
C ILE A 21 -16.27 -13.58 0.76
N HIS A 22 -16.38 -13.91 2.06
CA HIS A 22 -16.62 -12.97 3.17
C HIS A 22 -15.57 -13.05 4.28
N ASP A 23 -14.42 -13.66 4.01
CA ASP A 23 -13.28 -13.75 4.92
C ASP A 23 -11.97 -13.53 4.16
N SER A 24 -10.96 -13.01 4.84
CA SER A 24 -9.69 -12.67 4.17
C SER A 24 -8.92 -13.90 3.72
N GLN A 25 -9.02 -15.03 4.42
CA GLN A 25 -8.31 -16.26 4.09
C GLN A 25 -8.77 -16.82 2.74
N GLY A 26 -10.08 -16.83 2.48
CA GLY A 26 -10.64 -17.24 1.19
C GLY A 26 -10.19 -16.32 0.05
N VAL A 27 -10.14 -15.00 0.29
CA VAL A 27 -9.68 -14.03 -0.73
C VAL A 27 -8.21 -14.30 -1.09
N PHE A 28 -7.35 -14.51 -0.09
CA PHE A 28 -5.95 -14.83 -0.32
C PHE A 28 -5.75 -16.19 -1.01
N ALA A 29 -6.59 -17.19 -0.74
CA ALA A 29 -6.54 -18.48 -1.41
C ALA A 29 -6.86 -18.39 -2.91
N VAL A 30 -7.87 -17.61 -3.30
CA VAL A 30 -8.18 -17.36 -4.72
C VAL A 30 -7.04 -16.60 -5.40
N LEU A 31 -6.48 -15.59 -4.72
CA LEU A 31 -5.32 -14.86 -5.22
C LEU A 31 -4.12 -15.80 -5.48
N GLU A 32 -3.81 -16.68 -4.54
CA GLU A 32 -2.72 -17.65 -4.68
C GLU A 32 -2.90 -18.55 -5.90
N LYS A 33 -4.12 -19.06 -6.09
CA LYS A 33 -4.48 -19.89 -7.26
C LYS A 33 -4.24 -19.14 -8.58
N GLU A 34 -4.61 -17.86 -8.66
CA GLU A 34 -4.38 -17.05 -9.86
C GLU A 34 -2.90 -16.73 -10.10
N VAL A 35 -2.13 -16.47 -9.03
CA VAL A 35 -0.67 -16.29 -9.14
C VAL A 35 -0.01 -17.55 -9.71
N ARG A 36 -0.42 -18.73 -9.24
CA ARG A 36 0.08 -20.02 -9.75
C ARG A 36 -0.28 -20.22 -11.22
N ARG A 37 -1.50 -19.86 -11.63
CA ARG A 37 -1.94 -19.90 -13.04
C ARG A 37 -1.15 -18.96 -13.94
N LEU A 38 -0.68 -17.84 -13.39
CA LEU A 38 0.19 -16.88 -14.09
C LEU A 38 1.65 -17.36 -14.20
N GLY A 39 1.98 -18.53 -13.62
CA GLY A 39 3.31 -19.13 -13.70
C GLY A 39 4.30 -18.59 -12.68
N PHE A 40 3.81 -18.10 -11.53
CA PHE A 40 4.64 -17.67 -10.41
C PHE A 40 4.50 -18.60 -9.21
N ASP A 41 5.60 -18.81 -8.49
CA ASP A 41 5.65 -19.70 -7.34
C ASP A 41 5.18 -19.03 -6.05
N TYR A 42 5.38 -17.73 -5.97
CA TYR A 42 5.16 -16.98 -4.77
C TYR A 42 4.46 -15.65 -5.06
N TYR A 43 3.75 -15.15 -4.05
CA TYR A 43 3.32 -13.76 -4.02
C TYR A 43 3.49 -13.14 -2.64
N ALA A 44 3.51 -11.81 -2.63
CA ALA A 44 3.39 -11.00 -1.45
C ALA A 44 2.51 -9.78 -1.74
N TYR A 45 1.43 -9.65 -0.98
CA TYR A 45 0.65 -8.44 -0.87
C TYR A 45 1.19 -7.60 0.28
N GLY A 46 1.74 -6.43 -0.04
CA GLY A 46 2.31 -5.50 0.92
C GLY A 46 1.46 -4.24 1.05
N VAL A 47 1.28 -3.75 2.27
CA VAL A 47 0.67 -2.44 2.54
C VAL A 47 1.67 -1.60 3.32
N ARG A 48 2.10 -0.49 2.72
CA ARG A 48 2.98 0.48 3.35
C ARG A 48 2.16 1.66 3.86
N HIS A 49 2.18 1.84 5.17
CA HIS A 49 1.53 2.95 5.86
C HIS A 49 2.30 4.25 5.67
N THR A 50 1.58 5.38 5.56
CA THR A 50 2.17 6.71 5.37
C THR A 50 2.70 7.32 6.68
N ILE A 51 2.23 6.82 7.81
CA ILE A 51 2.61 7.25 9.16
C ILE A 51 3.00 6.04 10.05
N PRO A 52 3.91 6.22 11.03
CA PRO A 52 4.69 7.43 11.29
C PRO A 52 5.78 7.67 10.22
N PHE A 53 6.03 8.93 9.85
CA PHE A 53 6.91 9.28 8.72
C PHE A 53 8.34 8.75 8.83
N THR A 54 8.88 8.69 10.04
CA THR A 54 10.27 8.28 10.28
C THR A 54 10.46 6.77 10.23
N ARG A 55 9.38 6.00 10.42
CA ARG A 55 9.39 4.54 10.51
C ARG A 55 8.08 4.00 9.89
N PRO A 56 7.89 4.18 8.58
CA PRO A 56 6.70 3.72 7.90
C PRO A 56 6.59 2.20 8.07
N LYS A 57 5.47 1.76 8.63
CA LYS A 57 5.21 0.34 8.82
C LYS A 57 4.84 -0.27 7.48
N THR A 58 5.47 -1.40 7.15
CA THR A 58 5.06 -2.24 6.01
C THR A 58 4.53 -3.55 6.54
N GLU A 59 3.26 -3.83 6.26
CA GLU A 59 2.65 -5.11 6.56
C GLU A 59 2.65 -5.96 5.30
N VAL A 60 2.96 -7.25 5.42
CA VAL A 60 3.08 -8.16 4.29
C VAL A 60 2.30 -9.43 4.58
N HIS A 61 1.49 -9.85 3.62
CA HIS A 61 0.82 -11.14 3.58
C HIS A 61 1.18 -11.86 2.29
N GLY A 62 1.37 -13.17 2.32
CA GLY A 62 1.59 -13.95 1.11
C GLY A 62 2.24 -15.30 1.37
N THR A 63 2.81 -15.87 0.32
CA THR A 63 3.35 -17.24 0.31
C THR A 63 4.86 -17.30 0.40
N TYR A 64 5.53 -16.17 0.61
CA TYR A 64 6.97 -16.14 0.89
C TYR A 64 7.32 -17.01 2.10
N PRO A 65 8.51 -17.66 2.10
CA PRO A 65 8.96 -18.42 3.25
C PRO A 65 8.90 -17.57 4.53
N LYS A 66 8.33 -18.13 5.61
CA LYS A 66 8.11 -17.38 6.87
C LYS A 66 9.42 -16.80 7.42
N ALA A 67 10.49 -17.59 7.40
CA ALA A 67 11.81 -17.16 7.83
C ALA A 67 12.35 -15.97 6.99
N TRP A 68 12.01 -15.91 5.69
CA TRP A 68 12.33 -14.76 4.87
C TRP A 68 11.53 -13.52 5.27
N LEU A 69 10.22 -13.66 5.51
CA LEU A 69 9.39 -12.53 5.97
C LEU A 69 9.88 -11.97 7.32
N GLU A 70 10.25 -12.84 8.26
CA GLU A 70 10.83 -12.44 9.55
C GLU A 70 12.17 -11.71 9.36
N ARG A 71 13.06 -12.24 8.51
CA ARG A 71 14.32 -11.58 8.15
C ARG A 71 14.09 -10.21 7.53
N TYR A 72 13.15 -10.12 6.59
CA TYR A 72 12.79 -8.89 5.89
C TYR A 72 12.30 -7.81 6.85
N GLN A 73 11.46 -8.19 7.83
CA GLN A 73 10.99 -7.29 8.88
C GLN A 73 12.12 -6.89 9.84
N MET A 74 12.95 -7.84 10.29
CA MET A 74 14.05 -7.59 11.23
C MET A 74 15.09 -6.61 10.66
N GLN A 75 15.41 -6.73 9.37
CA GLN A 75 16.33 -5.83 8.67
C GLN A 75 15.66 -4.53 8.18
N ASN A 76 14.35 -4.38 8.40
CA ASN A 76 13.56 -3.25 7.91
C ASN A 76 13.73 -3.02 6.40
N TYR A 77 13.76 -4.10 5.61
CA TYR A 77 14.02 -3.98 4.16
C TYR A 77 12.96 -3.17 3.42
N GLY A 78 11.73 -3.08 3.92
CA GLY A 78 10.69 -2.23 3.33
C GLY A 78 11.03 -0.73 3.24
N ALA A 79 12.03 -0.26 4.00
CA ALA A 79 12.53 1.11 3.91
C ALA A 79 13.55 1.34 2.79
N VAL A 80 14.16 0.28 2.25
CA VAL A 80 15.21 0.33 1.22
C VAL A 80 14.86 -0.47 -0.04
N ASP A 81 13.76 -1.23 -0.03
CA ASP A 81 13.35 -2.10 -1.12
C ASP A 81 12.88 -1.29 -2.35
N PRO A 82 13.64 -1.27 -3.45
CA PRO A 82 13.29 -0.49 -4.64
C PRO A 82 12.02 -1.00 -5.32
N ALA A 83 11.64 -2.27 -5.13
CA ALA A 83 10.40 -2.82 -5.68
C ALA A 83 9.16 -2.20 -5.02
N ILE A 84 9.28 -1.80 -3.75
CA ILE A 84 8.22 -1.06 -3.03
C ILE A 84 8.37 0.44 -3.24
N LEU A 85 9.58 0.99 -3.08
CA LEU A 85 9.83 2.43 -3.07
C LEU A 85 9.52 3.09 -4.42
N ASN A 86 9.66 2.38 -5.54
CA ASN A 86 9.22 2.89 -6.84
C ASN A 86 7.72 3.20 -6.89
N GLY A 87 6.89 2.46 -6.13
CA GLY A 87 5.46 2.74 -5.95
C GLY A 87 5.16 4.10 -5.31
N LEU A 88 6.13 4.69 -4.60
CA LEU A 88 6.02 6.04 -4.05
C LEU A 88 6.11 7.13 -5.12
N ARG A 89 6.52 6.80 -6.35
CA ARG A 89 6.69 7.77 -7.44
C ARG A 89 5.95 7.38 -8.72
N SER A 90 5.54 6.11 -8.86
CA SER A 90 4.94 5.59 -10.07
C SER A 90 3.88 4.52 -9.75
N SER A 91 2.91 4.36 -10.65
CA SER A 91 1.92 3.28 -10.63
C SER A 91 2.25 2.15 -11.62
N GLU A 92 3.45 2.18 -12.19
CA GLU A 92 3.95 1.20 -13.16
C GLU A 92 4.47 -0.08 -12.50
N MET A 93 4.38 -1.19 -13.23
CA MET A 93 4.97 -2.46 -12.79
C MET A 93 6.48 -2.41 -12.88
N VAL A 94 7.13 -2.77 -11.78
CA VAL A 94 8.58 -2.90 -11.68
C VAL A 94 8.94 -4.36 -11.85
N VAL A 95 9.77 -4.67 -12.85
CA VAL A 95 10.36 -6.01 -13.02
C VAL A 95 11.69 -6.03 -12.27
N TRP A 96 11.91 -7.08 -11.49
CA TRP A 96 13.11 -7.24 -10.67
C TRP A 96 14.34 -7.54 -11.55
N SER A 97 15.47 -6.93 -11.20
CA SER A 97 16.73 -7.07 -11.94
C SER A 97 17.90 -6.65 -11.07
N ASP A 98 19.11 -7.11 -11.39
CA ASP A 98 20.31 -6.72 -10.62
C ASP A 98 20.53 -5.19 -10.62
N SER A 99 20.19 -4.49 -11.71
CA SER A 99 20.29 -3.03 -11.80
C SER A 99 19.27 -2.30 -10.92
N LEU A 100 18.07 -2.87 -10.73
CA LEU A 100 17.06 -2.32 -9.83
C LEU A 100 17.55 -2.32 -8.38
N PHE A 101 18.22 -3.40 -7.96
CA PHE A 101 18.67 -3.60 -6.59
C PHE A 101 20.15 -3.20 -6.37
N ASP A 102 20.74 -2.39 -7.25
CA ASP A 102 22.16 -2.03 -7.16
C ASP A 102 22.53 -1.32 -5.84
N GLN A 103 21.59 -0.52 -5.29
CA GLN A 103 21.74 0.17 -4.00
C GLN A 103 21.35 -0.70 -2.79
N SER A 104 20.76 -1.87 -3.03
CA SER A 104 20.20 -2.77 -2.02
C SER A 104 20.60 -4.23 -2.28
N ARG A 105 21.88 -4.45 -2.62
CA ARG A 105 22.39 -5.78 -3.03
C ARG A 105 22.23 -6.86 -1.96
N MET A 106 22.30 -6.50 -0.68
CA MET A 106 22.13 -7.45 0.43
C MET A 106 20.71 -8.03 0.44
N LEU A 107 19.69 -7.18 0.38
CA LEU A 107 18.29 -7.58 0.22
C LEU A 107 18.12 -8.51 -0.99
N TRP A 108 18.72 -8.14 -2.13
CA TRP A 108 18.59 -8.92 -3.35
C TRP A 108 19.25 -10.31 -3.27
N ASN A 109 20.45 -10.38 -2.69
CA ASN A 109 21.12 -11.66 -2.48
C ASN A 109 20.33 -12.56 -1.54
N GLU A 110 19.90 -12.04 -0.39
CA GLU A 110 19.13 -12.83 0.57
C GLU A 110 17.81 -13.30 -0.05
N ALA A 111 17.08 -12.45 -0.78
CA ALA A 111 15.85 -12.84 -1.46
C ALA A 111 16.06 -14.03 -2.42
N ARG A 112 17.17 -14.02 -3.18
CA ARG A 112 17.54 -15.10 -4.09
C ARG A 112 17.87 -16.41 -3.38
N ASP A 113 18.50 -16.35 -2.21
CA ASP A 113 18.78 -17.54 -1.39
C ASP A 113 17.49 -18.26 -0.95
N TRP A 114 16.36 -17.55 -0.94
CA TRP A 114 15.02 -18.08 -0.65
C TRP A 114 14.19 -18.42 -1.91
N GLY A 115 14.80 -18.43 -3.10
CA GLY A 115 14.13 -18.75 -4.37
C GLY A 115 13.31 -17.60 -4.99
N LEU A 116 13.45 -16.38 -4.48
CA LEU A 116 12.78 -15.19 -5.01
C LEU A 116 13.65 -14.51 -6.07
N CYS A 117 13.94 -15.23 -7.15
CA CYS A 117 14.97 -14.86 -8.12
C CYS A 117 14.47 -13.99 -9.27
N VAL A 118 13.28 -14.28 -9.78
CA VAL A 118 12.63 -13.51 -10.85
C VAL A 118 11.27 -13.07 -10.36
N GLY A 119 10.96 -11.78 -10.47
CA GLY A 119 9.67 -11.28 -10.03
C GLY A 119 9.30 -9.93 -10.61
N ALA A 120 8.08 -9.53 -10.28
CA ALA A 120 7.56 -8.21 -10.60
C ALA A 120 6.69 -7.72 -9.44
N THR A 121 6.71 -6.41 -9.24
CA THR A 121 5.91 -5.73 -8.23
C THR A 121 5.05 -4.68 -8.90
N LEU A 122 3.74 -4.75 -8.67
CA LEU A 122 2.78 -3.76 -9.14
C LEU A 122 2.24 -2.95 -7.95
N PRO A 123 2.44 -1.62 -7.93
CA PRO A 123 1.86 -0.75 -6.93
C PRO A 123 0.47 -0.23 -7.33
N ILE A 124 -0.38 0.00 -6.34
CA ILE A 124 -1.56 0.86 -6.41
C ILE A 124 -1.64 1.76 -5.19
N ARG A 125 -2.31 2.91 -5.33
CA ARG A 125 -2.64 3.78 -4.20
C ARG A 125 -4.11 3.70 -3.89
N ALA A 126 -4.43 3.42 -2.63
CA ALA A 126 -5.80 3.49 -2.15
C ALA A 126 -6.19 4.94 -1.81
N PRO A 127 -7.49 5.27 -1.72
CA PRO A 127 -7.97 6.63 -1.41
C PRO A 127 -7.46 7.21 -0.08
N ASN A 128 -7.09 6.37 0.88
CA ASN A 128 -6.49 6.77 2.16
C ASN A 128 -4.97 7.01 2.09
N ASN A 129 -4.43 7.20 0.88
CA ASN A 129 -3.01 7.35 0.57
C ASN A 129 -2.11 6.16 0.96
N LEU A 130 -2.68 5.02 1.35
CA LEU A 130 -1.90 3.80 1.52
C LEU A 130 -1.32 3.34 0.18
N LEU A 131 -0.05 2.92 0.22
CA LEU A 131 0.59 2.24 -0.90
C LEU A 131 0.41 0.74 -0.72
N SER A 132 -0.43 0.14 -1.56
CA SER A 132 -0.54 -1.31 -1.67
C SER A 132 0.33 -1.79 -2.83
N VAL A 133 0.99 -2.92 -2.65
CA VAL A 133 1.81 -3.55 -3.68
C VAL A 133 1.47 -5.03 -3.77
N LEU A 134 1.48 -5.56 -4.99
CA LEU A 134 1.39 -7.00 -5.25
C LEU A 134 2.66 -7.42 -5.96
N SER A 135 3.48 -8.18 -5.26
CA SER A 135 4.70 -8.80 -5.75
C SER A 135 4.44 -10.25 -6.10
N VAL A 136 4.96 -10.70 -7.22
CA VAL A 136 4.99 -12.11 -7.61
C VAL A 136 6.43 -12.53 -7.91
N ALA A 137 6.78 -13.76 -7.56
CA ALA A 137 8.14 -14.27 -7.72
C ALA A 137 8.17 -15.76 -8.11
N ARG A 138 9.22 -16.15 -8.82
CA ARG A 138 9.54 -17.53 -9.21
C ARG A 138 11.05 -17.74 -9.19
N ASP A 139 11.47 -18.99 -9.10
CA ASP A 139 12.89 -19.35 -9.03
C ASP A 139 13.59 -19.17 -10.38
N GLN A 140 12.93 -19.54 -11.47
CA GLN A 140 13.53 -19.57 -12.80
C GLN A 140 12.63 -18.92 -13.85
N GLN A 141 13.16 -18.79 -15.08
CA GLN A 141 12.50 -18.18 -16.23
C GLN A 141 12.31 -16.67 -16.10
N ASN A 142 13.06 -15.89 -16.87
CA ASN A 142 12.91 -14.44 -16.89
C ASN A 142 11.52 -14.02 -17.41
N ILE A 143 11.00 -12.90 -16.92
CA ILE A 143 9.78 -12.30 -17.47
C ILE A 143 10.10 -11.78 -18.87
N SER A 144 9.55 -12.41 -19.89
CA SER A 144 9.78 -11.98 -21.28
C SER A 144 9.01 -10.70 -21.60
N SER A 145 9.45 -9.96 -22.63
CA SER A 145 8.72 -8.77 -23.12
C SER A 145 7.31 -9.11 -23.61
N PHE A 146 7.07 -10.35 -24.06
CA PHE A 146 5.79 -10.81 -24.58
C PHE A 146 4.74 -11.02 -23.47
N GLU A 147 5.13 -11.62 -22.35
CA GLU A 147 4.21 -11.86 -21.22
C GLU A 147 4.09 -10.66 -20.27
N ARG A 148 5.02 -9.70 -20.33
CA ARG A 148 5.10 -8.57 -19.40
C ARG A 148 3.79 -7.79 -19.30
N GLU A 149 3.16 -7.49 -20.42
CA GLU A 149 1.95 -6.68 -20.45
C GLU A 149 0.73 -7.45 -19.92
N GLU A 150 0.65 -8.74 -20.22
CA GLU A 150 -0.38 -9.62 -19.66
C GLU A 150 -0.24 -9.73 -18.14
N ILE A 151 0.99 -9.96 -17.63
CA ILE A 151 1.28 -9.98 -16.20
C ILE A 151 0.87 -8.65 -15.56
N ARG A 152 1.27 -7.52 -16.15
CA ARG A 152 0.93 -6.18 -15.65
C ARG A 152 -0.57 -5.99 -15.49
N LEU A 153 -1.34 -6.32 -16.52
CA LEU A 153 -2.79 -6.15 -16.54
C LEU A 153 -3.49 -7.10 -15.57
N ARG A 154 -3.08 -8.37 -15.52
CA ARG A 154 -3.66 -9.34 -14.58
C ARG A 154 -3.36 -8.97 -13.13
N LEU A 155 -2.11 -8.60 -12.82
CA LEU A 155 -1.74 -8.11 -11.49
C LEU A 155 -2.54 -6.86 -11.10
N ARG A 156 -2.83 -5.95 -12.05
CA ARG A 156 -3.62 -4.73 -11.79
C ARG A 156 -5.04 -5.09 -11.37
N CYS A 157 -5.70 -5.96 -12.14
CA CYS A 157 -7.03 -6.43 -11.81
C CYS A 157 -7.06 -7.18 -10.46
N MET A 158 -6.06 -8.03 -10.20
CA MET A 158 -5.95 -8.80 -8.96
C MET A 158 -5.76 -7.91 -7.73
N ILE A 159 -4.81 -6.96 -7.77
CA ILE A 159 -4.53 -6.08 -6.62
C ILE A 159 -5.67 -5.11 -6.34
N GLU A 160 -6.35 -4.60 -7.37
CA GLU A 160 -7.53 -3.75 -7.20
C GLU A 160 -8.67 -4.50 -6.51
N LEU A 161 -9.00 -5.70 -7.00
CA LEU A 161 -10.06 -6.54 -6.43
C LEU A 161 -9.73 -6.98 -5.00
N LEU A 162 -8.48 -7.40 -4.78
CA LEU A 162 -7.99 -7.77 -3.45
C LEU A 162 -8.11 -6.61 -2.47
N THR A 163 -7.65 -5.42 -2.85
CA THR A 163 -7.67 -4.24 -1.98
C THR A 163 -9.11 -3.81 -1.67
N GLN A 164 -10.00 -3.87 -2.67
CA GLN A 164 -11.43 -3.62 -2.47
C GLN A 164 -12.01 -4.62 -1.46
N LYS A 165 -11.83 -5.93 -1.69
CA LYS A 165 -12.36 -6.98 -0.81
C LYS A 165 -11.84 -6.86 0.62
N LEU A 166 -10.55 -6.63 0.80
CA LEU A 166 -9.98 -6.44 2.13
C LEU A 166 -10.46 -5.14 2.81
N THR A 167 -10.82 -4.11 2.03
CA THR A 167 -11.44 -2.89 2.57
C THR A 167 -12.86 -3.16 3.04
N ASP A 168 -13.67 -3.86 2.24
CA ASP A 168 -15.05 -4.24 2.57
C ASP A 168 -15.10 -5.16 3.81
N LEU A 169 -14.06 -5.96 4.02
CA LEU A 169 -13.88 -6.83 5.17
C LEU A 169 -13.26 -6.14 6.39
N GLU A 170 -13.02 -4.83 6.31
CA GLU A 170 -12.37 -4.05 7.37
C GLU A 170 -11.03 -4.67 7.83
N HIS A 171 -10.26 -5.24 6.89
CA HIS A 171 -9.08 -6.03 7.24
C HIS A 171 -8.00 -5.15 7.90
N PRO A 172 -7.38 -5.58 9.03
CA PRO A 172 -6.46 -4.75 9.82
C PRO A 172 -5.29 -4.15 9.03
N MET A 173 -4.80 -4.84 7.99
CA MET A 173 -3.71 -4.32 7.14
C MET A 173 -4.06 -3.00 6.43
N LEU A 174 -5.33 -2.78 6.11
CA LEU A 174 -5.81 -1.60 5.39
C LEU A 174 -6.48 -0.56 6.30
N MET A 175 -6.85 -0.98 7.51
CA MET A 175 -7.50 -0.10 8.46
C MET A 175 -6.46 0.71 9.23
N SER A 176 -6.51 2.02 9.07
CA SER A 176 -5.94 2.99 10.00
C SER A 176 -7.06 3.53 10.89
N ASN A 177 -6.79 3.76 12.18
CA ASN A 177 -7.79 4.28 13.13
C ASN A 177 -8.49 5.51 12.53
N PRO A 178 -9.82 5.47 12.34
CA PRO A 178 -10.54 6.55 11.68
C PRO A 178 -10.50 7.80 12.56
N VAL A 179 -9.79 8.83 12.09
CA VAL A 179 -9.77 10.13 12.75
C VAL A 179 -10.92 10.97 12.21
N CYS A 180 -11.99 11.10 13.00
CA CYS A 180 -13.15 11.90 12.65
C CYS A 180 -12.94 13.38 13.02
N LEU A 181 -12.71 14.22 12.01
CA LEU A 181 -12.66 15.68 12.15
C LEU A 181 -14.04 16.29 11.88
N SER A 182 -14.48 17.20 12.75
CA SER A 182 -15.62 18.07 12.47
C SER A 182 -15.27 19.01 11.32
N HIS A 183 -16.30 19.59 10.69
CA HIS A 183 -16.10 20.55 9.59
C HIS A 183 -15.18 21.71 10.01
N ARG A 184 -15.40 22.25 11.22
CA ARG A 184 -14.60 23.36 11.76
C ARG A 184 -13.15 22.94 12.09
N GLU A 185 -12.95 21.74 12.61
CA GLU A 185 -11.61 21.22 12.87
C GLU A 185 -10.83 21.01 11.57
N ARG A 186 -11.48 20.51 10.52
CA ARG A 186 -10.87 20.32 9.20
C ARG A 186 -10.44 21.67 8.60
N GLU A 187 -11.32 22.66 8.62
CA GLU A 187 -11.05 24.00 8.11
C GLU A 187 -9.87 24.67 8.84
N ILE A 188 -9.84 24.62 10.17
CA ILE A 188 -8.71 25.14 10.97
C ILE A 188 -7.41 24.41 10.62
N LEU A 189 -7.48 23.08 10.44
CA LEU A 189 -6.30 22.27 10.14
C LEU A 189 -5.77 22.52 8.72
N GLN A 190 -6.63 22.79 7.74
CA GLN A 190 -6.25 23.19 6.39
C GLN A 190 -5.45 24.50 6.39
N TRP A 191 -5.96 25.54 7.05
CA TRP A 191 -5.19 26.79 7.20
C TRP A 191 -3.88 26.61 7.95
N THR A 192 -3.84 25.67 8.89
CA THR A 192 -2.61 25.31 9.61
C THR A 192 -1.60 24.62 8.70
N ALA A 193 -2.07 23.76 7.79
CA ALA A 193 -1.23 23.11 6.79
C ALA A 193 -0.64 24.12 5.79
N ASP A 194 -1.40 25.19 5.48
CA ASP A 194 -0.93 26.36 4.71
C ASP A 194 0.01 27.29 5.52
N GLY A 195 0.33 26.94 6.77
CA GLY A 195 1.30 27.66 7.60
C GLY A 195 0.74 28.86 8.37
N LYS A 196 -0.59 29.02 8.46
CA LYS A 196 -1.20 30.12 9.22
C LYS A 196 -1.06 29.96 10.74
N SER A 197 -0.83 31.08 11.41
CA SER A 197 -0.86 31.19 12.87
C SER A 197 -2.29 31.16 13.42
N SER A 198 -2.45 30.88 14.72
CA SER A 198 -3.77 30.84 15.36
C SER A 198 -4.50 32.19 15.25
N GLY A 199 -3.76 33.31 15.32
CA GLY A 199 -4.30 34.67 15.15
C GLY A 199 -4.75 34.95 13.71
N GLU A 200 -3.97 34.54 12.70
CA GLU A 200 -4.39 34.67 11.30
C GLU A 200 -5.64 33.84 11.00
N ILE A 201 -5.69 32.60 11.49
CA ILE A 201 -6.87 31.74 11.34
C ILE A 201 -8.09 32.37 12.02
N ALA A 202 -7.91 32.95 13.21
CA ALA A 202 -8.97 33.64 13.93
C ALA A 202 -9.57 34.80 13.11
N ILE A 203 -8.72 35.60 12.45
CA ILE A 203 -9.15 36.67 11.55
C ILE A 203 -9.89 36.10 10.34
N ILE A 204 -9.32 35.11 9.66
CA ILE A 204 -9.91 34.50 8.45
C ILE A 204 -11.29 33.92 8.74
N LEU A 205 -11.42 33.22 9.87
CA LEU A 205 -12.63 32.49 10.25
C LEU A 205 -13.59 33.28 11.13
N SER A 206 -13.31 34.57 11.37
CA SER A 206 -14.10 35.47 12.22
C SER A 206 -14.44 34.90 13.60
N ILE A 207 -13.46 34.30 14.27
CA ILE A 207 -13.58 33.74 15.64
C ILE A 207 -12.43 34.25 16.51
N SER A 208 -12.47 33.97 17.82
CA SER A 208 -11.34 34.29 18.70
C SER A 208 -10.17 33.31 18.50
N GLU A 209 -8.96 33.79 18.75
CA GLU A 209 -7.76 32.95 18.78
C GLU A 209 -7.87 31.84 19.84
N SER A 210 -8.56 32.12 20.96
CA SER A 210 -8.83 31.10 21.98
C SER A 210 -9.69 29.95 21.45
N THR A 211 -10.67 30.21 20.59
CA THR A 211 -11.48 29.17 19.93
C THR A 211 -10.65 28.35 18.96
N VAL A 212 -9.76 28.98 18.19
CA VAL A 212 -8.81 28.25 17.32
C VAL A 212 -7.92 27.31 18.13
N ASN A 213 -7.35 27.81 19.24
CA ASN A 213 -6.50 27.01 20.12
C ASN A 213 -7.26 25.87 20.81
N PHE A 214 -8.54 26.07 21.13
CA PHE A 214 -9.41 25.00 21.63
C PHE A 214 -9.57 23.86 20.60
N HIS A 215 -9.88 24.19 19.34
CA HIS A 215 -9.97 23.20 18.28
C HIS A 215 -8.62 22.50 18.02
N HIS A 216 -7.51 23.22 18.07
CA HIS A 216 -6.18 22.62 17.98
C HIS A 216 -5.92 21.55 19.03
N LYS A 217 -6.29 21.79 20.30
CA LYS A 217 -6.14 20.81 21.37
C LYS A 217 -7.00 19.56 21.12
N ASN A 218 -8.22 19.73 20.61
CA ASN A 218 -9.08 18.61 20.27
C ASN A 218 -8.51 17.79 19.11
N ILE A 219 -8.01 18.46 18.07
CA ILE A 219 -7.35 17.81 16.93
C ILE A 219 -6.11 17.04 17.41
N GLN A 220 -5.25 17.65 18.22
CA GLN A 220 -4.06 17.01 18.79
C GLN A 220 -4.43 15.73 19.55
N LYS A 221 -5.47 15.78 20.39
CA LYS A 221 -5.98 14.61 21.11
C LYS A 221 -6.47 13.51 20.17
N LYS A 222 -7.16 13.85 19.08
CA LYS A 222 -7.67 12.88 18.10
C LYS A 222 -6.57 12.17 17.32
N PHE A 223 -5.46 12.86 17.04
CA PHE A 223 -4.30 12.30 16.34
C PHE A 223 -3.22 11.73 17.28
N ASP A 224 -3.42 11.81 18.60
CA ASP A 224 -2.37 11.56 19.60
C ASP A 224 -1.06 12.32 19.28
N ALA A 225 -1.20 13.58 18.86
CA ALA A 225 -0.11 14.40 18.37
C ALA A 225 0.34 15.41 19.44
N PRO A 226 1.66 15.61 19.64
CA PRO A 226 2.18 16.54 20.65
C PRO A 226 2.04 18.01 20.23
N ASN A 227 1.82 18.29 18.95
CA ASN A 227 1.68 19.66 18.43
C ASN A 227 0.82 19.69 17.16
N LYS A 228 0.40 20.90 16.77
CA LYS A 228 -0.47 21.13 15.60
C LYS A 228 0.22 20.79 14.27
N THR A 229 1.55 20.88 14.21
CA THR A 229 2.33 20.56 13.02
C THR A 229 2.27 19.06 12.70
N LEU A 230 2.49 18.19 13.69
CA LEU A 230 2.37 16.76 13.48
C LEU A 230 0.94 16.37 13.11
N ALA A 231 -0.06 16.94 13.78
CA ALA A 231 -1.46 16.69 13.46
C ALA A 231 -1.83 17.10 12.03
N ALA A 232 -1.38 18.28 11.57
CA ALA A 232 -1.60 18.74 10.20
C ALA A 232 -0.90 17.84 9.19
N ALA A 233 0.36 17.45 9.46
CA ALA A 233 1.11 16.56 8.58
C ALA A 233 0.46 15.17 8.48
N TYR A 234 0.01 14.59 9.60
CA TYR A 234 -0.70 13.30 9.60
C TYR A 234 -2.04 13.39 8.86
N ALA A 235 -2.81 14.45 9.08
CA ALA A 235 -4.07 14.65 8.37
C ALA A 235 -3.86 14.72 6.86
N ALA A 236 -2.85 15.47 6.39
CA ALA A 236 -2.51 15.56 4.97
C ALA A 236 -2.06 14.19 4.42
N ALA A 237 -1.19 13.49 5.15
CA ALA A 237 -0.69 12.18 4.75
C ALA A 237 -1.77 11.10 4.65
N LEU A 238 -2.84 11.20 5.45
CA LEU A 238 -3.99 10.31 5.44
C LEU A 238 -5.10 10.75 4.45
N GLY A 239 -4.93 11.89 3.75
CA GLY A 239 -5.94 12.42 2.83
C GLY A 239 -7.18 13.00 3.53
N LEU A 240 -7.04 13.44 4.79
CA LEU A 240 -8.12 14.05 5.57
C LEU A 240 -8.27 15.56 5.34
N ILE A 241 -7.29 16.21 4.73
CA ILE A 241 -7.31 17.64 4.40
C ILE A 241 -6.76 17.91 3.01
#